data_AF-A0A1F2PCV6-F1
#
_entry.id   AF-A0A1F2PCV6-F1
#
_cell.length_a   1.000
_cell.length_b   1.000
_cell.length_c   1.000
_cell.angle_alpha   90.00
_cell.angle_beta   90.00
_cell.angle_gamma   90.00
#
_symmetry.space_group_name_H-M   'P 1'
#
loop_
_entity.id
_entity.type
_entity.pdbx_description
1 polymer ?
#
loop_
_entity_poly.entity_id
_entity_poly.type
_entity_poly.pdbx_seq_one_letter_code
_entity_poly.pdbx_strand_id
1 'polypeptide(L)'
;MGGKKGTKVLEEVFRKAGYRVEDSTDYDFDLIAEQDEKRLLIALKVTDTVTAEEVNHYRNKSDVVDGKILLVTTGTIEDDQQRDSDKLIIWDREKFAREVGMAVITNIEGSDFVIDTERVPKSILTFPIKVDRAEALRIADKNFNVVTGVQLRYIPIWCFEYTFRSVLYGASRPIEFEGEGKIYFNGITGRMLEKSLPENFFERVVEDEAIIEPVEVDDSSLDKTAIDDVIAENSKTVTFDKSSADAIISEQRVFKPAKEDVNIKSYLLYLPIWEIEGNTGFMQVDATSGEEIVDPMDDGVEIF
;
A
#
# COMPACT_ATOMS: atom_id res chain seq x y z
N MET A 1 37.58 6.33 3.06
CA MET A 1 37.80 4.96 2.52
C MET A 1 36.51 4.20 2.20
N GLY A 2 35.35 4.57 2.76
CA GLY A 2 34.06 3.90 2.47
C GLY A 2 33.54 4.07 1.03
N GLY A 3 33.61 5.29 0.46
CA GLY A 3 33.08 5.58 -0.88
C GLY A 3 33.59 4.66 -1.99
N LYS A 4 34.92 4.43 -2.07
CA LYS A 4 35.52 3.51 -3.08
C LYS A 4 35.10 2.05 -2.96
N LYS A 5 34.58 1.62 -1.80
CA LYS A 5 34.03 0.26 -1.64
C LYS A 5 32.58 0.21 -2.09
N GLY A 6 31.80 1.25 -1.78
CA GLY A 6 30.40 1.33 -2.22
C GLY A 6 30.25 1.47 -3.73
N THR A 7 31.15 2.21 -4.40
CA THR A 7 31.12 2.32 -5.88
C THR A 7 31.36 0.99 -6.57
N LYS A 8 32.24 0.12 -6.03
CA LYS A 8 32.44 -1.24 -6.57
C LYS A 8 31.19 -2.11 -6.46
N VAL A 9 30.47 -2.00 -5.35
CA VAL A 9 29.20 -2.73 -5.17
C VAL A 9 28.19 -2.28 -6.23
N LEU A 10 28.06 -0.97 -6.45
CA LEU A 10 27.19 -0.44 -7.51
C LEU A 10 27.63 -0.92 -8.90
N GLU A 11 28.94 -0.90 -9.21
CA GLU A 11 29.47 -1.41 -10.48
C GLU A 11 29.08 -2.87 -10.73
N GLU A 12 29.19 -3.73 -9.71
CA GLU A 12 28.81 -5.15 -9.80
C GLU A 12 27.30 -5.32 -10.01
N VAL A 13 26.48 -4.59 -9.26
CA VAL A 13 25.01 -4.62 -9.36
C VAL A 13 24.55 -4.19 -10.75
N PHE A 14 25.05 -3.07 -11.27
CA PHE A 14 24.68 -2.56 -12.59
C PHE A 14 25.15 -3.46 -13.73
N ARG A 15 26.38 -3.99 -13.65
CA ARG A 15 26.86 -4.97 -14.66
C ARG A 15 26.04 -6.24 -14.67
N LYS A 16 25.57 -6.71 -13.50
CA LYS A 16 24.72 -7.89 -13.42
C LYS A 16 23.37 -7.67 -14.10
N ALA A 17 22.84 -6.46 -14.03
CA ALA A 17 21.63 -6.07 -14.74
C ALA A 17 21.84 -5.80 -16.25
N GLY A 18 23.06 -6.00 -16.76
CA GLY A 18 23.39 -5.84 -18.17
C GLY A 18 23.82 -4.43 -18.58
N TYR A 19 24.06 -3.52 -17.63
CA TYR A 19 24.61 -2.20 -17.93
C TYR A 19 26.11 -2.26 -18.20
N ARG A 20 26.58 -1.45 -19.16
CA ARG A 20 27.98 -1.06 -19.25
C ARG A 20 28.24 0.03 -18.22
N VAL A 21 29.22 -0.19 -17.34
CA VAL A 21 29.55 0.74 -16.25
C VAL A 21 30.98 1.25 -16.38
N GLU A 22 31.14 2.58 -16.31
CA GLU A 22 32.40 3.31 -16.39
C GLU A 22 32.50 4.36 -15.26
N ASP A 23 33.72 4.73 -14.88
CA ASP A 23 33.94 5.84 -13.94
C ASP A 23 33.54 7.17 -14.59
N SER A 24 32.85 8.03 -13.85
CA SER A 24 32.50 9.36 -14.34
C SER A 24 33.72 10.31 -14.34
N THR A 25 33.82 11.14 -15.37
CA THR A 25 34.77 12.26 -15.41
C THR A 25 34.23 13.55 -14.80
N ASP A 26 32.92 13.62 -14.57
CA ASP A 26 32.23 14.72 -13.89
C ASP A 26 32.31 14.51 -12.38
N TYR A 27 32.77 15.52 -11.65
CA TYR A 27 33.00 15.47 -10.20
C TYR A 27 31.73 15.27 -9.36
N ASP A 28 30.55 15.53 -9.91
CA ASP A 28 29.30 15.34 -9.17
C ASP A 28 28.81 13.89 -9.20
N PHE A 29 29.38 13.04 -10.07
CA PHE A 29 28.99 11.65 -10.25
C PHE A 29 30.20 10.72 -10.07
N ASP A 30 29.96 9.53 -9.54
CA ASP A 30 30.98 8.51 -9.36
C ASP A 30 31.04 7.57 -10.57
N LEU A 31 29.89 7.17 -11.10
CA LEU A 31 29.77 6.19 -12.18
C LEU A 31 28.79 6.66 -13.26
N ILE A 32 28.98 6.11 -14.46
CA ILE A 32 28.04 6.19 -15.58
C ILE A 32 27.63 4.76 -15.94
N ALA A 33 26.33 4.48 -15.96
CA ALA A 33 25.78 3.19 -16.38
C ALA A 33 24.89 3.36 -17.62
N GLU A 34 25.17 2.57 -18.65
CA GLU A 34 24.46 2.62 -19.94
C GLU A 34 23.97 1.23 -20.37
N GLN A 35 22.70 1.15 -20.77
CA GLN A 35 22.08 -0.06 -21.32
C GLN A 35 21.06 0.36 -22.37
N ASP A 36 21.21 -0.13 -23.60
CA ASP A 36 20.39 0.27 -24.76
C ASP A 36 20.31 1.80 -24.92
N GLU A 37 19.13 2.41 -24.81
CA GLU A 37 18.90 3.85 -24.85
C GLU A 37 18.88 4.52 -23.45
N LYS A 38 19.09 3.73 -22.39
CA LYS A 38 19.09 4.21 -21.00
C LYS A 38 20.50 4.63 -20.59
N ARG A 39 20.60 5.85 -20.06
CA ARG A 39 21.83 6.43 -19.50
C ARG A 39 21.59 6.94 -18.08
N LEU A 40 22.42 6.49 -17.15
CA LEU A 40 22.33 6.80 -15.73
C LEU A 40 23.64 7.40 -15.23
N LEU A 41 23.54 8.56 -14.59
CA LEU A 41 24.63 9.23 -13.90
C LEU A 41 24.48 8.97 -12.40
N ILE A 42 25.40 8.21 -11.82
CA ILE A 42 25.26 7.67 -10.47
C ILE A 42 26.15 8.47 -9.50
N ALA A 43 25.55 9.04 -8.46
CA ALA A 43 26.23 9.72 -7.37
C ALA A 43 26.03 8.94 -6.06
N LEU A 44 27.12 8.49 -5.43
CA LEU A 44 27.10 7.79 -4.15
C LEU A 44 27.51 8.72 -3.01
N LYS A 45 26.57 9.02 -2.12
CA LYS A 45 26.80 9.79 -0.90
C LYS A 45 26.91 8.87 0.31
N VAL A 46 28.13 8.71 0.81
CA VAL A 46 28.40 7.99 2.06
C VAL A 46 28.51 9.03 3.19
N THR A 47 27.37 9.56 3.59
CA THR A 47 27.20 10.55 4.66
C THR A 47 26.07 10.08 5.59
N ASP A 48 26.02 10.60 6.82
CA ASP A 48 24.95 10.26 7.77
C ASP A 48 23.60 10.82 7.33
N THR A 49 23.60 12.01 6.72
CA THR A 49 22.40 12.69 6.23
C THR A 49 22.73 13.45 4.94
N VAL A 50 21.86 13.31 3.94
CA VAL A 50 21.87 14.09 2.70
C VAL A 50 20.87 15.23 2.85
N THR A 51 21.35 16.45 2.68
CA THR A 51 20.57 17.66 2.91
C THR A 51 19.62 17.98 1.76
N ALA A 52 18.56 18.75 2.04
CA ALA A 52 17.64 19.22 1.00
C ALA A 52 18.36 20.07 -0.08
N GLU A 53 19.42 20.80 0.29
CA GLU A 53 20.24 21.57 -0.66
C GLU A 53 20.98 20.66 -1.65
N GLU A 54 21.54 19.54 -1.17
CA GLU A 54 22.21 18.55 -2.01
C GLU A 54 21.23 17.84 -2.95
N VAL A 55 20.05 17.47 -2.46
CA VAL A 55 19.00 16.89 -3.31
C VAL A 55 18.59 17.87 -4.41
N ASN A 56 18.37 19.13 -4.05
CA ASN A 56 18.01 20.18 -5.01
C ASN A 56 19.12 20.47 -6.03
N HIS A 57 20.39 20.35 -5.63
CA HIS A 57 21.52 20.44 -6.57
C HIS A 57 21.41 19.36 -7.66
N TYR A 58 21.21 18.09 -7.28
CA TYR A 58 21.05 17.00 -8.25
C TYR A 58 19.77 17.13 -9.07
N ARG A 59 18.68 17.64 -8.48
CA ARG A 59 17.43 17.91 -9.19
C ARG A 59 17.62 18.90 -10.32
N ASN A 60 18.20 20.06 -10.03
CA ASN A 60 18.50 21.07 -11.04
C ASN A 60 19.48 20.55 -12.11
N LYS A 61 20.43 19.71 -11.71
CA LYS A 61 21.37 19.08 -12.64
C LYS A 61 20.68 18.05 -13.55
N SER A 62 19.65 17.35 -13.07
CA SER A 62 18.90 16.36 -13.83
C SER A 62 18.22 16.95 -15.08
N ASP A 63 17.87 18.24 -15.05
CA ASP A 63 17.24 18.93 -16.18
C ASP A 63 18.19 19.18 -17.36
N VAL A 64 19.49 19.33 -17.07
CA VAL A 64 20.51 19.72 -18.07
C VAL A 64 21.39 18.56 -18.54
N VAL A 65 21.34 17.42 -17.86
CA VAL A 65 22.07 16.22 -18.27
C VAL A 65 21.27 15.38 -19.27
N ASP A 66 22.01 14.65 -20.09
CA ASP A 66 21.49 13.62 -20.99
C ASP A 66 21.42 12.28 -20.23
N GLY A 67 20.20 11.80 -19.97
CA GLY A 67 19.91 10.64 -19.14
C GLY A 67 19.21 10.99 -17.83
N LYS A 68 19.20 10.03 -16.88
CA LYS A 68 18.70 10.23 -15.51
C LYS A 68 19.85 10.25 -14.51
N ILE A 69 19.64 10.91 -13.39
CA ILE A 69 20.55 10.88 -12.24
C ILE A 69 20.03 9.87 -11.23
N LEU A 70 20.92 9.02 -10.73
CA LEU A 70 20.68 8.14 -9.59
C LEU A 70 21.51 8.60 -8.40
N LEU A 71 20.87 9.17 -7.40
CA LEU A 71 21.48 9.53 -6.13
C LEU A 71 21.32 8.36 -5.14
N VAL A 72 22.44 7.74 -4.76
CA VAL A 72 22.47 6.63 -3.80
C VAL A 72 23.05 7.14 -2.49
N THR A 73 22.40 6.85 -1.37
CA THR A 73 22.92 7.19 -0.04
C THR A 73 22.84 6.02 0.93
N THR A 74 23.79 5.97 1.87
CA THR A 74 23.75 5.04 3.01
C THR A 74 23.21 5.70 4.29
N GLY A 75 22.96 7.01 4.25
CA GLY A 75 22.39 7.80 5.34
C GLY A 75 20.91 8.11 5.15
N THR A 76 20.39 8.98 5.98
CA THR A 76 19.03 9.53 5.86
C THR A 76 18.97 10.66 4.84
N ILE A 77 17.78 11.00 4.36
CA ILE A 77 17.53 12.15 3.48
C ILE A 77 16.63 13.11 4.24
N GLU A 78 17.02 14.38 4.33
CA GLU A 78 16.17 15.41 4.92
C GLU A 78 14.90 15.63 4.07
N ASP A 79 13.74 15.68 4.74
CA ASP A 79 12.36 15.89 4.22
C ASP A 79 12.31 16.48 2.80
N ASP A 80 12.37 15.63 1.77
CA ASP A 80 12.30 16.02 0.36
C ASP A 80 10.84 16.16 -0.06
N GLN A 81 10.24 17.30 0.29
CA GLN A 81 8.85 17.65 -0.03
C GLN A 81 8.55 17.76 -1.54
N GLN A 82 9.50 17.44 -2.41
CA GLN A 82 9.35 17.45 -3.86
C GLN A 82 10.03 16.26 -4.50
N ARG A 83 9.67 15.01 -4.18
CA ARG A 83 10.23 13.84 -4.89
C ARG A 83 9.98 13.82 -6.42
N ASP A 84 9.18 14.73 -6.96
CA ASP A 84 8.81 14.79 -8.39
C ASP A 84 9.94 15.33 -9.29
N SER A 85 10.80 14.43 -9.76
CA SER A 85 11.47 14.59 -11.05
C SER A 85 11.64 13.20 -11.66
N ASP A 86 11.09 13.00 -12.86
CA ASP A 86 11.24 11.76 -13.63
C ASP A 86 12.72 11.45 -13.97
N LYS A 87 13.59 12.45 -13.84
CA LYS A 87 15.02 12.38 -14.13
C LYS A 87 15.92 12.25 -12.91
N LEU A 88 15.41 12.41 -11.68
CA LEU A 88 16.16 12.18 -10.45
C LEU A 88 15.58 10.99 -9.70
N ILE A 89 16.33 9.90 -9.66
CA ILE A 89 16.03 8.70 -8.89
C ILE A 89 16.85 8.77 -7.61
N ILE A 90 16.22 8.49 -6.47
CA ILE A 90 16.92 8.45 -5.19
C ILE A 90 16.79 7.06 -4.61
N TRP A 91 17.92 6.44 -4.30
CA TRP A 91 18.00 5.23 -3.49
C TRP A 91 18.53 5.62 -2.12
N ASP A 92 17.62 5.62 -1.15
CA ASP A 92 18.00 5.64 0.26
C ASP A 92 18.65 4.31 0.67
N ARG A 93 19.01 4.21 1.95
CA ARG A 93 19.64 3.03 2.50
C ARG A 93 18.83 1.76 2.28
N GLU A 94 17.50 1.82 2.42
CA GLU A 94 16.62 0.66 2.31
C GLU A 94 16.53 0.18 0.87
N LYS A 95 16.25 1.09 -0.07
CA LYS A 95 16.22 0.77 -1.49
C LYS A 95 17.57 0.24 -1.95
N PHE A 96 18.68 0.89 -1.58
CA PHE A 96 20.01 0.42 -1.94
C PHE A 96 20.30 -0.99 -1.39
N ALA A 97 19.98 -1.26 -0.12
CA ALA A 97 20.18 -2.58 0.48
C ALA A 97 19.34 -3.66 -0.22
N ARG A 98 18.10 -3.35 -0.59
CA ARG A 98 17.21 -4.25 -1.33
C ARG A 98 17.76 -4.58 -2.72
N GLU A 99 18.14 -3.57 -3.51
CA GLU A 99 18.66 -3.78 -4.86
C GLU A 99 19.95 -4.61 -4.84
N VAL A 100 20.84 -4.34 -3.88
CA VAL A 100 22.06 -5.16 -3.67
C VAL A 100 21.69 -6.59 -3.28
N GLY A 101 20.77 -6.78 -2.33
CA GLY A 101 20.30 -8.09 -1.92
C GLY A 101 19.69 -8.89 -3.08
N MET A 102 18.91 -8.22 -3.92
CA MET A 102 18.26 -8.85 -5.07
C MET A 102 19.25 -9.25 -6.15
N ALA A 103 20.25 -8.41 -6.44
CA ALA A 103 21.34 -8.75 -7.35
C ALA A 103 22.10 -10.00 -6.88
N VAL A 104 22.27 -10.19 -5.56
CA VAL A 104 22.92 -11.37 -4.99
C VAL A 104 22.05 -12.62 -5.10
N ILE A 105 20.77 -12.53 -4.73
CA ILE A 105 19.84 -13.68 -4.74
C ILE A 105 19.61 -14.18 -6.18
N THR A 106 19.29 -13.29 -7.10
CA THR A 106 19.09 -13.64 -8.52
C THR A 106 20.32 -14.27 -9.14
N ASN A 107 21.52 -13.84 -8.72
CA ASN A 107 22.78 -14.47 -9.14
C ASN A 107 22.93 -15.91 -8.63
N ILE A 108 22.43 -16.21 -7.42
CA ILE A 108 22.42 -17.57 -6.87
C ILE A 108 21.39 -18.44 -7.61
N GLU A 109 20.23 -17.87 -7.93
CA GLU A 109 19.13 -18.57 -8.61
C GLU A 109 19.39 -18.79 -10.11
N GLY A 110 20.28 -17.99 -10.71
CA GLY A 110 20.52 -18.00 -12.16
C GLY A 110 19.43 -17.28 -12.96
N SER A 111 18.60 -16.48 -12.29
CA SER A 111 17.55 -15.66 -12.89
C SER A 111 18.12 -14.33 -13.40
N ASP A 112 17.38 -13.69 -14.32
CA ASP A 112 17.72 -12.35 -14.79
C ASP A 112 17.46 -11.31 -13.69
N PHE A 113 18.44 -10.45 -13.47
CA PHE A 113 18.32 -9.30 -12.57
C PHE A 113 18.05 -8.05 -13.40
N VAL A 114 17.02 -7.28 -13.02
CA VAL A 114 16.70 -6.01 -13.67
C VAL A 114 16.71 -4.94 -12.60
N ILE A 115 17.44 -3.86 -12.85
CA ILE A 115 17.40 -2.68 -11.98
C ILE A 115 16.20 -1.86 -12.37
N ASP A 116 15.32 -1.64 -11.40
CA ASP A 116 14.21 -0.73 -11.59
C ASP A 116 14.67 0.73 -11.44
N THR A 117 14.89 1.36 -12.60
CA THR A 117 15.18 2.79 -12.73
C THR A 117 14.00 3.59 -13.25
N GLU A 118 12.85 2.95 -13.40
CA GLU A 118 11.63 3.63 -13.78
C GLU A 118 10.78 3.79 -12.53
N ARG A 119 10.66 5.04 -12.07
CA ARG A 119 9.46 5.40 -11.32
C ARG A 119 8.33 5.23 -12.31
N VAL A 120 7.62 4.10 -12.23
CA VAL A 120 6.38 3.91 -12.97
C VAL A 120 5.28 4.17 -11.94
N PRO A 121 4.70 5.38 -11.94
CA PRO A 121 3.55 5.64 -11.10
C PRO A 121 2.48 4.58 -11.41
N LYS A 122 2.02 3.85 -10.39
CA LYS A 122 0.97 2.85 -10.55
C LYS A 122 -0.38 3.52 -10.40
N SER A 123 -1.30 3.11 -11.26
CA SER A 123 -2.70 3.52 -11.17
C SER A 123 -3.43 2.59 -10.21
N ILE A 124 -3.96 3.14 -9.11
CA ILE A 124 -4.67 2.40 -8.07
C ILE A 124 -6.08 2.93 -7.88
N LEU A 125 -7.01 2.08 -7.42
CA LEU A 125 -8.31 2.52 -6.93
C LEU A 125 -8.20 2.88 -5.45
N THR A 126 -8.45 4.14 -5.10
CA THR A 126 -8.30 4.63 -3.72
C THR A 126 -9.51 5.43 -3.27
N PHE A 127 -9.71 5.49 -1.95
CA PHE A 127 -10.66 6.40 -1.33
C PHE A 127 -10.18 7.86 -1.39
N PRO A 128 -11.10 8.85 -1.30
CA PRO A 128 -10.74 10.25 -1.28
C PRO A 128 -9.94 10.63 -0.04
N ILE A 129 -8.82 11.31 -0.28
CA ILE A 129 -8.09 12.01 0.78
C ILE A 129 -8.85 13.28 1.14
N LYS A 130 -9.31 13.35 2.38
CA LYS A 130 -9.97 14.53 2.97
C LYS A 130 -9.07 15.24 3.99
N VAL A 131 -8.11 14.52 4.55
CA VAL A 131 -7.10 15.03 5.48
C VAL A 131 -5.79 15.18 4.72
N ASP A 132 -5.36 16.43 4.53
CA ASP A 132 -4.05 16.72 3.96
C ASP A 132 -2.92 16.58 4.99
N ARG A 133 -1.67 16.70 4.55
CA ARG A 133 -0.50 16.59 5.43
C ARG A 133 -0.53 17.60 6.59
N ALA A 134 -1.02 18.82 6.35
CA ALA A 134 -1.03 19.86 7.37
C ALA A 134 -2.08 19.60 8.45
N GLU A 135 -3.21 19.02 8.08
CA GLU A 135 -4.22 18.55 9.02
C GLU A 135 -3.76 17.28 9.76
N ALA A 136 -3.11 16.33 9.07
CA ALA A 136 -2.52 15.15 9.70
C ALA A 136 -1.49 15.53 10.78
N LEU A 137 -0.63 16.52 10.50
CA LEU A 137 0.30 17.07 11.48
C LEU A 137 -0.40 17.72 12.68
N ARG A 138 -1.48 18.48 12.45
CA ARG A 138 -2.28 19.06 13.55
C ARG A 138 -2.93 18.01 14.45
N ILE A 139 -3.30 16.86 13.87
CA ILE A 139 -3.80 15.72 14.64
C ILE A 139 -2.67 15.13 15.48
N ALA A 140 -1.47 15.00 14.90
CA ALA A 140 -0.27 14.47 15.55
C ALA A 140 0.25 15.32 16.71
N ASP A 141 0.11 16.64 16.65
CA ASP A 141 0.55 17.58 17.70
C ASP A 141 -0.04 17.28 19.08
N LYS A 142 -1.16 16.54 19.14
CA LYS A 142 -1.78 16.11 20.40
C LYS A 142 -1.01 14.98 21.10
N ASN A 143 -0.23 14.22 20.34
CA ASN A 143 0.43 13.01 20.78
C ASN A 143 1.97 13.12 20.73
N PHE A 144 2.52 13.96 19.85
CA PHE A 144 3.96 14.16 19.71
C PHE A 144 4.35 15.61 19.95
N ASN A 145 5.43 15.82 20.72
CA ASN A 145 6.03 17.15 20.88
C ASN A 145 6.94 17.51 19.70
N VAL A 146 7.51 16.49 19.05
CA VAL A 146 8.37 16.61 17.89
C VAL A 146 8.02 15.49 16.92
N VAL A 147 7.62 15.86 15.71
CA VAL A 147 7.41 14.95 14.58
C VAL A 147 8.72 14.80 13.81
N THR A 148 9.16 13.57 13.59
CA THR A 148 10.42 13.24 12.90
C THR A 148 10.20 12.75 11.47
N GLY A 149 9.01 12.21 11.17
CA GLY A 149 8.68 11.71 9.84
C GLY A 149 7.17 11.77 9.58
N VAL A 150 6.79 12.07 8.34
CA VAL A 150 5.40 11.97 7.87
C VAL A 150 5.38 11.46 6.43
N GLN A 151 4.67 10.36 6.20
CA GLN A 151 4.47 9.78 4.88
C GLN A 151 3.02 9.37 4.66
N LEU A 152 2.59 9.33 3.40
CA LEU A 152 1.28 8.81 3.02
C LEU A 152 1.47 7.42 2.42
N ARG A 153 0.86 6.39 3.03
CA ARG A 153 0.84 5.02 2.53
C ARG A 153 -0.55 4.63 2.03
N TYR A 154 -0.60 3.75 1.04
CA TYR A 154 -1.82 3.18 0.47
C TYR A 154 -1.89 1.70 0.88
N ILE A 155 -2.77 1.41 1.83
CA ILE A 155 -2.94 0.08 2.40
C ILE A 155 -3.97 -0.71 1.58
N PRO A 156 -3.66 -1.94 1.13
CA PRO A 156 -4.56 -2.72 0.30
C PRO A 156 -5.77 -3.19 1.10
N ILE A 157 -6.97 -3.01 0.54
CA ILE A 157 -8.26 -3.43 1.10
C ILE A 157 -9.00 -4.25 0.05
N TRP A 158 -9.37 -5.47 0.42
CA TRP A 158 -10.30 -6.27 -0.37
C TRP A 158 -11.73 -5.81 -0.12
N CYS A 159 -12.42 -5.37 -1.17
CA CYS A 159 -13.83 -5.00 -1.14
C CYS A 159 -14.67 -6.08 -1.80
N PHE A 160 -15.62 -6.65 -1.04
CA PHE A 160 -16.59 -7.62 -1.52
C PHE A 160 -17.96 -6.97 -1.62
N GLU A 161 -18.41 -6.68 -2.84
CA GLU A 161 -19.77 -6.23 -3.11
C GLU A 161 -20.69 -7.44 -3.24
N TYR A 162 -21.71 -7.52 -2.41
CA TYR A 162 -22.64 -8.64 -2.40
C TYR A 162 -24.06 -8.24 -2.76
N THR A 163 -24.78 -9.19 -3.34
CA THR A 163 -26.24 -9.16 -3.49
C THR A 163 -26.78 -10.56 -3.22
N PHE A 164 -27.94 -10.67 -2.60
CA PHE A 164 -28.64 -11.95 -2.49
C PHE A 164 -30.14 -11.78 -2.67
N ARG A 165 -30.78 -12.84 -3.16
CA ARG A 165 -32.23 -12.96 -3.17
C ARG A 165 -32.62 -14.40 -2.87
N SER A 166 -33.30 -14.60 -1.76
CA SER A 166 -33.67 -15.91 -1.24
C SER A 166 -35.15 -15.96 -0.91
N VAL A 167 -35.75 -17.14 -1.04
CA VAL A 167 -37.19 -17.35 -0.78
C VAL A 167 -37.38 -18.41 0.29
N LEU A 168 -38.07 -18.05 1.36
CA LEU A 168 -38.44 -18.98 2.42
C LEU A 168 -39.82 -19.60 2.15
N TYR A 169 -39.82 -20.88 1.84
CA TYR A 169 -41.03 -21.70 1.72
C TYR A 169 -41.34 -22.33 3.08
N GLY A 170 -42.38 -21.85 3.77
CA GLY A 170 -42.70 -22.34 5.11
C GLY A 170 -43.90 -21.71 5.80
N ALA A 171 -44.32 -20.52 5.38
CA ALA A 171 -45.56 -19.88 5.83
C ALA A 171 -46.74 -20.21 4.91
N SER A 172 -47.93 -19.68 5.23
CA SER A 172 -49.08 -19.68 4.32
C SER A 172 -48.81 -18.97 2.98
N ARG A 173 -47.72 -18.18 2.89
CA ARG A 173 -47.19 -17.54 1.67
C ARG A 173 -45.65 -17.58 1.66
N PRO A 174 -45.00 -17.68 0.49
CA PRO A 174 -43.55 -17.51 0.38
C PRO A 174 -43.13 -16.13 0.89
N ILE A 175 -42.03 -16.05 1.63
CA ILE A 175 -41.42 -14.77 2.02
C ILE A 175 -40.11 -14.62 1.26
N GLU A 176 -40.02 -13.58 0.44
CA GLU A 176 -38.80 -13.22 -0.26
C GLU A 176 -37.95 -12.29 0.61
N PHE A 177 -36.64 -12.52 0.57
CA PHE A 177 -35.64 -11.68 1.20
C PHE A 177 -34.61 -11.30 0.17
N GLU A 178 -34.22 -10.04 0.19
CA GLU A 178 -33.15 -9.52 -0.62
C GLU A 178 -32.25 -8.64 0.25
N GLY A 179 -31.00 -8.50 -0.17
CA GLY A 179 -30.05 -7.61 0.45
C GLY A 179 -28.85 -7.38 -0.44
N GLU A 180 -28.23 -6.23 -0.26
CA GLU A 180 -27.01 -5.83 -0.94
C GLU A 180 -26.13 -5.06 0.04
N GLY A 181 -24.82 -5.04 -0.22
CA GLY A 181 -23.88 -4.35 0.64
C GLY A 181 -22.44 -4.56 0.22
N LYS A 182 -21.52 -4.07 1.06
CA LYS A 182 -20.07 -4.22 0.88
C LYS A 182 -19.45 -4.70 2.18
N ILE A 183 -18.48 -5.59 2.08
CA ILE A 183 -17.63 -6.01 3.20
C ILE A 183 -16.18 -5.71 2.82
N TYR A 184 -15.40 -5.26 3.80
CA TYR A 184 -14.02 -4.87 3.58
C TYR A 184 -13.08 -5.71 4.44
N PHE A 185 -12.02 -6.22 3.85
CA PHE A 185 -10.95 -6.92 4.55
C PHE A 185 -9.63 -6.19 4.33
N ASN A 186 -8.84 -6.09 5.38
CA ASN A 186 -7.48 -5.62 5.29
C ASN A 186 -6.65 -6.65 4.48
N GLY A 187 -6.05 -6.20 3.38
CA GLY A 187 -5.29 -7.04 2.45
C GLY A 187 -3.91 -7.46 2.97
N ILE A 188 -3.46 -6.92 4.10
CA ILE A 188 -2.23 -7.32 4.79
C ILE A 188 -2.56 -8.37 5.86
N THR A 189 -3.51 -8.06 6.75
CA THR A 189 -3.80 -8.89 7.92
C THR A 189 -4.88 -9.94 7.68
N GLY A 190 -5.65 -9.83 6.59
CA GLY A 190 -6.80 -10.66 6.29
C GLY A 190 -8.00 -10.46 7.22
N ARG A 191 -7.95 -9.48 8.13
CA ARG A 191 -9.03 -9.20 9.09
C ARG A 191 -10.11 -8.32 8.46
N MET A 192 -11.36 -8.57 8.84
CA MET A 192 -12.48 -7.72 8.45
C MET A 192 -12.33 -6.33 9.08
N LEU A 193 -12.57 -5.27 8.30
CA LEU A 193 -12.66 -3.92 8.80
C LEU A 193 -14.05 -3.70 9.39
N GLU A 194 -14.13 -3.46 10.69
CA GLU A 194 -15.40 -3.15 11.39
C GLU A 194 -15.95 -1.75 11.03
N LYS A 195 -15.14 -0.92 10.35
CA LYS A 195 -15.46 0.45 10.00
C LYS A 195 -16.15 0.55 8.64
N SER A 196 -17.19 1.40 8.57
CA SER A 196 -17.77 1.81 7.30
C SER A 196 -16.80 2.69 6.53
N LEU A 197 -16.45 2.27 5.31
CA LEU A 197 -15.67 3.08 4.37
C LEU A 197 -16.59 3.94 3.47
N PRO A 198 -16.08 5.04 2.90
CA PRO A 198 -16.83 5.84 1.93
C PRO A 198 -17.29 5.00 0.73
N GLU A 199 -18.46 5.31 0.17
CA GLU A 199 -18.98 4.57 -1.00
C GLU A 199 -18.17 4.82 -2.29
N ASN A 200 -17.54 6.00 -2.39
CA ASN A 200 -16.84 6.44 -3.58
C ASN A 200 -15.33 6.18 -3.50
N PHE A 201 -14.80 5.59 -4.58
CA PHE A 201 -13.37 5.44 -4.86
C PHE A 201 -13.10 5.86 -6.29
N PHE A 202 -11.85 6.19 -6.60
CA PHE A 202 -11.44 6.63 -7.93
C PHE A 202 -10.03 6.18 -8.23
N GLU A 203 -9.71 6.22 -9.52
CA GLU A 203 -8.39 5.92 -10.02
C GLU A 203 -7.42 7.06 -9.71
N ARG A 204 -6.31 6.74 -9.06
CA ARG A 204 -5.23 7.66 -8.74
C ARG A 204 -3.89 7.07 -9.14
N VAL A 205 -3.08 7.91 -9.77
CA VAL A 205 -1.69 7.62 -10.06
C VAL A 205 -0.85 7.96 -8.83
N VAL A 206 -0.10 6.98 -8.31
CA VAL A 206 0.75 7.13 -7.11
C VAL A 206 2.12 6.49 -7.34
N GLU A 207 3.11 6.94 -6.57
CA GLU A 207 4.43 6.31 -6.53
C GLU A 207 4.34 4.88 -5.98
N ASP A 208 5.11 3.97 -6.56
CA ASP A 208 5.05 2.55 -6.19
C ASP A 208 5.45 2.32 -4.72
N GLU A 209 6.43 3.05 -4.21
CA GLU A 209 6.87 2.93 -2.81
C GLU A 209 5.79 3.38 -1.80
N ALA A 210 4.79 4.15 -2.22
CA ALA A 210 3.68 4.52 -1.37
C ALA A 210 2.62 3.41 -1.29
N ILE A 211 2.65 2.42 -2.19
CA ILE A 211 1.70 1.31 -2.25
C ILE A 211 2.25 0.16 -1.40
N ILE A 212 1.43 -0.31 -0.46
CA ILE A 212 1.72 -1.57 0.22
C ILE A 212 1.12 -2.71 -0.58
N GLU A 213 1.94 -3.70 -0.91
CA GLU A 213 1.44 -4.88 -1.60
C GLU A 213 0.54 -5.71 -0.66
N PRO A 214 -0.59 -6.25 -1.15
CA PRO A 214 -1.37 -7.18 -0.38
C PRO A 214 -0.53 -8.42 -0.09
N VAL A 215 -0.69 -9.00 1.09
CA VAL A 215 -0.21 -10.36 1.31
C VAL A 215 -1.03 -11.26 0.38
N GLU A 216 -0.38 -12.20 -0.32
CA GLU A 216 -1.11 -13.22 -1.09
C GLU A 216 -1.95 -14.06 -0.13
N VAL A 217 -3.19 -13.62 0.08
CA VAL A 217 -4.23 -14.43 0.69
C VAL A 217 -4.84 -15.23 -0.46
N ASP A 218 -4.98 -16.54 -0.28
CA ASP A 218 -5.71 -17.38 -1.25
C ASP A 218 -7.11 -16.77 -1.45
N ASP A 219 -7.37 -16.15 -2.60
CA ASP A 219 -8.63 -15.47 -2.93
C ASP A 219 -9.84 -16.35 -2.61
N SER A 220 -9.71 -17.68 -2.79
CA SER A 220 -10.77 -18.64 -2.52
C SER A 220 -11.12 -18.80 -1.03
N SER A 221 -10.25 -18.33 -0.13
CA SER A 221 -10.45 -18.32 1.32
C SER A 221 -11.17 -17.06 1.80
N LEU A 222 -10.88 -15.89 1.22
CA LEU A 222 -11.57 -14.65 1.54
C LEU A 222 -12.99 -14.64 0.97
N ASP A 223 -13.20 -15.15 -0.25
CA ASP A 223 -14.55 -15.29 -0.81
C ASP A 223 -15.47 -16.13 0.10
N LYS A 224 -14.96 -17.24 0.64
CA LYS A 224 -15.73 -18.09 1.56
C LYS A 224 -16.06 -17.36 2.85
N THR A 225 -15.06 -16.68 3.43
CA THR A 225 -15.22 -15.89 4.65
C THR A 225 -16.25 -14.78 4.44
N ALA A 226 -16.14 -14.03 3.34
CA ALA A 226 -17.09 -12.98 2.97
C ALA A 226 -18.51 -13.52 2.80
N ILE A 227 -18.70 -14.66 2.12
CA ILE A 227 -20.02 -15.29 1.99
C ILE A 227 -20.58 -15.67 3.37
N ASP A 228 -19.77 -16.29 4.22
CA ASP A 228 -20.21 -16.74 5.53
C ASP A 228 -20.61 -15.54 6.42
N ASP A 229 -19.88 -14.42 6.32
CA ASP A 229 -20.20 -13.15 6.99
C ASP A 229 -21.49 -12.51 6.44
N VAL A 230 -21.67 -12.46 5.11
CA VAL A 230 -22.93 -12.00 4.48
C VAL A 230 -24.12 -12.79 5.01
N ILE A 231 -24.00 -14.12 5.09
CA ILE A 231 -25.07 -14.99 5.60
C ILE A 231 -25.33 -14.69 7.08
N ALA A 232 -24.28 -14.51 7.88
CA ALA A 232 -24.40 -14.23 9.32
C ALA A 232 -25.09 -12.89 9.58
N GLU A 233 -24.63 -11.81 8.96
CA GLU A 233 -25.18 -10.45 9.14
C GLU A 233 -26.63 -10.31 8.64
N ASN A 234 -26.98 -11.08 7.60
CA ASN A 234 -28.32 -11.03 7.00
C ASN A 234 -29.27 -12.13 7.52
N SER A 235 -28.85 -12.88 8.55
CA SER A 235 -29.70 -13.85 9.23
C SER A 235 -30.74 -13.15 10.11
N LYS A 236 -32.02 -13.47 9.94
CA LYS A 236 -33.14 -12.83 10.68
C LYS A 236 -34.06 -13.87 11.31
N THR A 237 -34.49 -13.65 12.54
CA THR A 237 -35.51 -14.50 13.18
C THR A 237 -36.90 -14.00 12.81
N VAL A 238 -37.72 -14.88 12.24
CA VAL A 238 -39.10 -14.60 11.82
C VAL A 238 -40.06 -15.43 12.66
N THR A 239 -41.07 -14.78 13.23
CA THR A 239 -42.14 -15.44 14.00
C THR A 239 -43.37 -15.62 13.12
N PHE A 240 -43.94 -16.81 13.13
CA PHE A 240 -45.15 -17.20 12.41
C PHE A 240 -46.24 -17.54 13.41
N ASP A 241 -47.34 -16.80 13.39
CA ASP A 241 -48.51 -17.13 14.19
C ASP A 241 -49.50 -17.95 13.36
N LYS A 242 -49.79 -19.18 13.82
CA LYS A 242 -50.79 -20.05 13.21
C LYS A 242 -51.98 -20.18 14.17
N SER A 243 -53.13 -19.67 13.75
CA SER A 243 -54.38 -19.85 14.48
C SER A 243 -55.05 -21.17 14.07
N SER A 244 -55.40 -22.01 15.05
CA SER A 244 -56.16 -23.23 14.82
C SER A 244 -57.22 -23.41 15.91
N ALA A 245 -58.49 -23.41 15.49
CA ALA A 245 -59.71 -23.58 16.28
C ALA A 245 -59.84 -22.68 17.54
N ASP A 246 -59.08 -22.94 18.61
CA ASP A 246 -59.11 -22.23 19.90
C ASP A 246 -57.71 -21.88 20.46
N ALA A 247 -56.64 -22.06 19.68
CA ALA A 247 -55.26 -21.77 20.11
C ALA A 247 -54.46 -21.01 19.04
N ILE A 248 -53.59 -20.10 19.51
CA ILE A 248 -52.55 -19.45 18.71
C ILE A 248 -51.24 -20.20 18.97
N ILE A 249 -50.66 -20.78 17.92
CA ILE A 249 -49.34 -21.41 17.98
C ILE A 249 -48.35 -20.47 17.28
N SER A 250 -47.42 -19.91 18.03
CA SER A 250 -46.32 -19.11 17.49
C SER A 250 -45.11 -20.01 17.22
N GLU A 251 -44.67 -20.06 15.96
CA GLU A 251 -43.49 -20.79 15.50
C GLU A 251 -42.39 -19.78 15.14
N GLN A 252 -41.21 -19.90 15.72
CA GLN A 252 -40.04 -19.07 15.35
C GLN A 252 -39.14 -19.84 14.40
N ARG A 253 -38.73 -19.22 13.29
CA ARG A 253 -37.69 -19.76 12.39
C ARG A 253 -36.62 -18.72 12.14
N VAL A 254 -35.37 -19.17 12.12
CA VAL A 254 -34.23 -18.36 11.67
C VAL A 254 -34.16 -18.48 10.15
N PHE A 255 -34.25 -17.34 9.49
CA PHE A 255 -33.98 -17.18 8.08
C PHE A 255 -32.50 -16.87 7.88
N LYS A 256 -31.87 -17.54 6.91
CA LYS A 256 -30.49 -17.30 6.48
C LYS A 256 -30.46 -17.33 4.95
N PRO A 257 -29.76 -16.41 4.27
CA PRO A 257 -29.52 -16.53 2.83
C PRO A 257 -28.85 -17.88 2.52
N ALA A 258 -29.29 -18.53 1.44
CA ALA A 258 -28.61 -19.74 0.97
C ALA A 258 -27.27 -19.34 0.33
N LYS A 259 -26.24 -20.15 0.49
CA LYS A 259 -24.90 -19.86 -0.05
C LYS A 259 -24.93 -19.67 -1.57
N GLU A 260 -25.78 -20.43 -2.25
CA GLU A 260 -25.96 -20.40 -3.70
C GLU A 260 -26.72 -19.16 -4.19
N ASP A 261 -27.44 -18.47 -3.30
CA ASP A 261 -28.21 -17.25 -3.61
C ASP A 261 -27.38 -15.97 -3.44
N VAL A 262 -26.20 -16.07 -2.81
CA VAL A 262 -25.30 -14.93 -2.56
C VAL A 262 -24.35 -14.77 -3.76
N ASN A 263 -24.45 -13.63 -4.43
CA ASN A 263 -23.53 -13.22 -5.48
C ASN A 263 -22.54 -12.20 -4.92
N ILE A 264 -21.25 -12.46 -5.07
CA ILE A 264 -20.17 -11.57 -4.63
C ILE A 264 -19.28 -11.18 -5.81
N LYS A 265 -18.83 -9.94 -5.82
CA LYS A 265 -17.73 -9.45 -6.65
C LYS A 265 -16.65 -8.85 -5.76
N SER A 266 -15.39 -9.19 -6.02
CA SER A 266 -14.25 -8.65 -5.29
C SER A 266 -13.49 -7.61 -6.12
N TYR A 267 -12.95 -6.61 -5.43
CA TYR A 267 -12.07 -5.60 -6.00
C TYR A 267 -10.97 -5.27 -4.98
N LEU A 268 -9.75 -5.05 -5.47
CA LEU A 268 -8.68 -4.50 -4.66
C LEU A 268 -8.78 -2.96 -4.68
N LEU A 269 -8.97 -2.39 -3.50
CA LEU A 269 -8.96 -0.94 -3.24
C LEU A 269 -7.77 -0.61 -2.34
N TYR A 270 -7.47 0.68 -2.22
CA TYR A 270 -6.43 1.16 -1.33
C TYR A 270 -6.96 2.23 -0.39
N LEU A 271 -6.69 2.07 0.90
CA LEU A 271 -6.99 3.04 1.94
C LEU A 271 -5.78 3.96 2.17
N PRO A 272 -5.90 5.27 1.93
CA PRO A 272 -4.82 6.21 2.18
C PRO A 272 -4.68 6.47 3.68
N ILE A 273 -3.51 6.17 4.23
CA ILE A 273 -3.17 6.32 5.65
C ILE A 273 -1.97 7.25 5.78
N TRP A 274 -2.11 8.28 6.61
CA TRP A 274 -0.96 9.06 7.06
C TRP A 274 -0.24 8.31 8.15
N GLU A 275 1.07 8.23 7.99
CA GLU A 275 1.97 7.64 8.93
C GLU A 275 2.88 8.70 9.48
N ILE A 276 2.84 8.84 10.80
CA ILE A 276 3.51 9.93 11.49
C ILE A 276 4.41 9.31 12.55
N GLU A 277 5.70 9.54 12.39
CA GLU A 277 6.72 9.19 13.37
C GLU A 277 7.00 10.42 14.23
N GLY A 278 6.93 10.23 15.55
CA GLY A 278 7.28 11.24 16.52
C GLY A 278 8.34 10.75 17.50
N ASN A 279 8.83 11.67 18.31
CA ASN A 279 9.90 11.40 19.26
C ASN A 279 9.57 10.35 20.35
N THR A 280 8.30 9.97 20.50
CA THR A 280 7.83 8.99 21.50
C THR A 280 7.11 7.78 20.89
N GLY A 281 7.07 7.66 19.57
CA GLY A 281 6.42 6.53 18.91
C GLY A 281 5.88 6.87 17.52
N PHE A 282 4.91 6.09 17.09
CA PHE A 282 4.33 6.14 15.76
C PHE A 282 2.80 6.24 15.84
N MET A 283 2.19 6.87 14.84
CA MET A 283 0.75 7.03 14.70
C MET A 283 0.31 6.81 13.25
N GLN A 284 -0.83 6.15 13.08
CA GLN A 284 -1.56 6.10 11.83
C GLN A 284 -2.82 6.96 11.91
N VAL A 285 -3.09 7.73 10.86
CA VAL A 285 -4.30 8.54 10.71
C VAL A 285 -4.97 8.21 9.38
N ASP A 286 -6.24 7.84 9.43
CA ASP A 286 -7.04 7.60 8.23
C ASP A 286 -7.19 8.90 7.43
N ALA A 287 -6.65 8.95 6.20
CA ALA A 287 -6.68 10.17 5.41
C ALA A 287 -8.08 10.48 4.84
N THR A 288 -9.03 9.54 4.94
CA THR A 288 -10.43 9.68 4.49
C THR A 288 -11.35 10.24 5.57
N SER A 289 -11.03 10.05 6.86
CA SER A 289 -11.85 10.49 7.99
C SER A 289 -11.14 11.42 8.98
N GLY A 290 -9.81 11.36 9.07
CA GLY A 290 -9.01 12.06 10.08
C GLY A 290 -9.01 11.41 11.45
N GLU A 291 -9.46 10.15 11.53
CA GLU A 291 -9.45 9.39 12.78
C GLU A 291 -8.09 8.72 12.98
N GLU A 292 -7.63 8.73 14.22
CA GLU A 292 -6.47 7.95 14.65
C GLU A 292 -6.80 6.46 14.58
N ILE A 293 -5.88 5.69 14.01
CA ILE A 293 -5.99 4.25 13.89
C ILE A 293 -5.28 3.63 15.09
N VAL A 294 -6.06 3.00 15.97
CA VAL A 294 -5.58 2.42 17.23
C VAL A 294 -4.99 1.02 17.02
N ASP A 295 -5.59 0.22 16.14
CA ASP A 295 -5.06 -1.08 15.72
C ASP A 295 -4.35 -0.89 14.38
N PRO A 296 -3.00 -1.01 14.32
CA PRO A 296 -2.25 -0.69 13.12
C PRO A 296 -2.72 -1.52 11.92
N MET A 297 -2.77 -0.87 10.77
CA MET A 297 -3.27 -1.49 9.53
C MET A 297 -2.25 -2.42 8.88
N ASP A 298 -1.00 -2.38 9.33
CA ASP A 298 0.06 -3.30 8.97
C ASP A 298 0.63 -4.00 10.23
N ASP A 299 1.09 -5.23 10.08
CA ASP A 299 1.89 -5.90 11.10
C ASP A 299 3.27 -5.22 11.12
N GLY A 300 3.33 -4.05 11.76
CA GLY A 300 4.48 -3.15 11.70
C GLY A 300 5.80 -3.88 11.90
N VAL A 301 6.73 -3.69 10.96
CA VAL A 301 8.14 -3.98 11.20
C VAL A 301 8.61 -2.92 12.19
N GLU A 302 8.76 -3.29 13.47
CA GLU A 302 9.49 -2.47 14.43
C GLU A 302 10.92 -2.25 13.90
N ILE A 303 11.22 -1.03 13.45
CA ILE A 303 12.59 -0.64 13.13
C ILE A 303 13.26 -0.28 14.47
N PHE A 304 14.10 -1.19 14.97
CA PHE A 304 14.94 -0.98 16.16
C PHE A 304 16.19 -0.16 15.85
#